data_AF-A0A6C8GST9-F1
#
_entry.id   AF-A0A6C8GST9-F1
#
_cell.length_a   1.000
_cell.length_b   1.000
_cell.length_c   1.000
_cell.angle_alpha   90.00
_cell.angle_beta   90.00
_cell.angle_gamma   90.00
#
_symmetry.space_group_name_H-M   'P 1'
#
loop_
_entity.id
_entity.type
_entity.pdbx_description
1 polymer ?
#
loop_
_entity_poly.entity_id
_entity_poly.type
_entity_poly.pdbx_seq_one_letter_code
_entity_poly.pdbx_strand_id
1 'polypeptide(L)' 'MNIGKAAKASKVSAKMIRYYEQIGLIPAASRTDSGYRAYTQADVNQLHFIRRARATSVFQLL' A
#
# COMPACT_ATOMS: atom_id res chain seq x y z
N MET A 1 -2.21 -6.34 9.89
CA MET A 1 -2.19 -7.40 8.84
C MET A 1 -0.84 -7.39 8.13
N ASN A 2 -0.35 -8.50 7.57
CA ASN A 2 0.93 -8.49 6.83
C ASN A 2 0.76 -7.93 5.40
N ILE A 3 1.87 -7.73 4.68
CA ILE A 3 1.84 -7.16 3.32
C ILE A 3 1.05 -8.00 2.32
N GLY A 4 1.04 -9.33 2.46
CA GLY A 4 0.28 -10.21 1.57
C GLY A 4 -1.23 -10.04 1.75
N LYS A 5 -1.69 -9.96 3.00
CA LYS A 5 -3.10 -9.67 3.34
C LYS A 5 -3.50 -8.28 2.85
N ALA A 6 -2.66 -7.27 3.08
CA ALA A 6 -2.89 -5.90 2.62
C ALA A 6 -2.96 -5.82 1.08
N ALA A 7 -2.08 -6.52 0.37
CA ALA A 7 -2.08 -6.58 -1.08
C ALA A 7 -3.36 -7.20 -1.64
N LYS A 8 -3.79 -8.33 -1.08
CA LYS A 8 -5.05 -9.00 -1.47
C LYS A 8 -6.25 -8.10 -1.20
N ALA A 9 -6.30 -7.47 -0.02
CA ALA A 9 -7.41 -6.60 0.37
C ALA A 9 -7.49 -5.35 -0.53
N SER A 10 -6.37 -4.65 -0.73
CA SER A 10 -6.31 -3.40 -1.50
C SER A 10 -6.37 -3.56 -3.03
N LYS A 11 -6.13 -4.77 -3.53
CA LYS A 11 -5.86 -5.06 -4.96
C LYS A 11 -4.63 -4.32 -5.50
N VAL A 12 -3.67 -4.01 -4.64
CA VAL A 12 -2.36 -3.44 -5.00
C VAL A 12 -1.31 -4.50 -4.75
N SER A 13 -0.38 -4.71 -5.68
CA SER A 13 0.66 -5.74 -5.49
C SER A 13 1.58 -5.36 -4.32
N ALA A 14 2.11 -6.36 -3.62
CA ALA A 14 3.07 -6.12 -2.52
C ALA A 14 4.34 -5.37 -2.99
N LYS A 15 4.71 -5.48 -4.27
CA LYS A 15 5.80 -4.70 -4.88
C LYS A 15 5.43 -3.20 -4.90
N MET A 16 4.22 -2.87 -5.37
CA MET A 16 3.75 -1.49 -5.43
C MET A 16 3.53 -0.88 -4.04
N ILE A 17 3.08 -1.66 -3.07
CA ILE A 17 2.96 -1.18 -1.68
C ILE A 17 4.32 -0.73 -1.16
N ARG A 18 5.37 -1.55 -1.32
CA ARG A 18 6.74 -1.16 -0.93
C ARG A 18 7.24 0.06 -1.71
N TYR A 19 6.93 0.13 -3.00
CA TYR A 19 7.29 1.28 -3.82
C TYR A 19 6.63 2.56 -3.32
N TYR A 20 5.32 2.53 -3.01
CA TYR A 20 4.61 3.68 -2.45
C TYR A 20 5.15 4.11 -1.08
N GLU A 21 5.54 3.17 -0.22
CA GLU A 21 6.25 3.50 1.02
C GLU A 21 7.61 4.17 0.74
N GLN A 22 8.38 3.62 -0.21
CA GLN A 22 9.72 4.09 -0.54
C GLN A 22 9.71 5.52 -1.08
N ILE A 23 8.73 5.87 -1.92
CA ILE A 23 8.58 7.23 -2.47
C ILE A 23 7.81 8.18 -1.54
N GLY A 24 7.39 7.72 -0.36
CA GLY A 24 6.63 8.52 0.61
C GLY A 24 5.18 8.81 0.22
N LEU A 25 4.63 8.09 -0.77
CA LEU A 25 3.23 8.25 -1.17
C LEU A 25 2.26 7.70 -0.11
N ILE A 26 2.69 6.69 0.64
CA ILE A 26 2.02 6.23 1.85
C ILE A 26 3.02 6.25 3.02
N PRO A 27 2.54 6.43 4.27
CA PRO A 27 3.39 6.31 5.44
C PRO A 27 4.07 4.94 5.51
N ALA A 28 5.27 4.89 6.08
CA ALA A 28 5.94 3.62 6.35
C ALA A 28 5.08 2.78 7.31
N ALA A 29 4.80 1.53 6.96
CA ALA A 29 4.04 0.63 7.82
C ALA A 29 4.72 0.47 9.19
N SER A 30 3.90 0.47 10.24
CA SER A 30 4.35 0.09 11.59
C SER A 30 4.94 -1.33 11.56
N ARG A 31 5.83 -1.63 12.49
CA ARG A 31 6.39 -2.98 12.62
C ARG A 31 5.74 -3.70 13.79
N THR A 32 5.51 -5.01 13.65
CA THR A 32 5.19 -5.90 14.77
C THR A 32 6.40 -6.05 15.67
N ASP A 33 6.21 -6.59 16.89
CA ASP A 33 7.31 -6.92 17.80
C ASP A 33 8.32 -7.91 17.17
N SER A 34 7.83 -8.77 16.26
CA SER A 34 8.65 -9.67 15.45
C SER A 34 9.33 -9.01 14.23
N GLY A 35 9.21 -7.70 14.06
CA GLY A 35 9.89 -6.91 13.02
C GLY A 35 9.22 -6.88 11.65
N TYR A 36 8.08 -7.54 11.46
CA TYR A 36 7.36 -7.54 10.19
C TYR A 36 6.52 -6.28 10.01
N ARG A 37 6.35 -5.83 8.76
CA ARG A 37 5.42 -4.74 8.44
C ARG A 37 3.97 -5.13 8.76
N ALA A 38 3.31 -4.26 9.51
CA ALA A 38 1.92 -4.34 9.90
C ALA A 38 1.14 -3.20 9.26
N TYR A 39 0.12 -3.58 8.51
CA TYR A 39 -0.83 -2.67 7.89
C TYR A 39 -2.15 -2.68 8.67
N THR A 40 -2.78 -1.53 8.77
CA THR A 40 -4.10 -1.31 9.34
C THR A 40 -5.16 -1.34 8.24
N GLN A 41 -6.44 -1.32 8.64
CA GLN A 41 -7.52 -1.18 7.66
C GLN A 41 -7.50 0.21 6.98
N ALA A 42 -7.03 1.24 7.68
CA ALA A 42 -6.88 2.58 7.11
C ALA A 42 -5.85 2.57 5.97
N ASP A 43 -4.72 1.88 6.13
CA ASP A 43 -3.70 1.74 5.09
C ASP A 43 -4.27 1.06 3.83
N VAL A 44 -5.10 0.03 4.02
CA VAL A 44 -5.79 -0.65 2.90
C VAL A 44 -6.73 0.29 2.16
N ASN A 45 -7.48 1.13 2.89
CA ASN A 45 -8.38 2.11 2.29
C ASN A 45 -7.62 3.18 1.50
N GLN A 46 -6.47 3.63 2.00
CA GLN A 46 -5.59 4.56 1.30
C GLN A 46 -5.02 3.93 0.01
N LEU A 47 -4.58 2.67 0.08
CA LEU A 47 -4.11 1.92 -1.08
C LEU A 47 -5.22 1.74 -2.14
N HIS A 48 -6.46 1.52 -1.73
CA HIS A 48 -7.61 1.49 -2.63
C HIS A 48 -7.86 2.82 -3.33
N PHE A 49 -7.72 3.93 -2.60
CA PHE A 49 -7.85 5.26 -3.17
C PHE A 49 -6.77 5.50 -4.23
N ILE A 50 -5.50 5.25 -3.90
CA ILE A 50 -4.37 5.41 -4.83
C ILE A 50 -4.57 4.55 -6.09
N ARG A 51 -4.98 3.28 -5.93
CA ARG A 51 -5.23 2.39 -7.07
C ARG A 51 -6.31 2.92 -8.00
N ARG A 52 -7.42 3.44 -7.46
CA ARG A 52 -8.52 3.99 -8.25
C ARG A 52 -8.12 5.29 -8.94
N ALA A 53 -7.43 6.18 -8.23
CA ALA A 53 -6.91 7.41 -8.81
C ALA A 53 -6.03 7.11 -10.05
N ARG A 54 -5.11 6.15 -9.93
CA ARG A 54 -4.27 5.72 -11.06
C ARG A 54 -5.04 5.07 -12.22
N ALA A 55 -6.19 4.46 -11.97
CA ALA A 55 -6.99 3.84 -13.03
C ALA A 55 -7.80 4.87 -13.84
N THR A 56 -8.11 6.02 -13.25
CA THR A 56 -8.89 7.08 -13.88
C THR A 56 -8.01 8.18 -14.47
N SER A 57 -6.78 8.35 -13.96
CA SER A 57 -5.83 9.33 -14.48
C SER A 57 -4.98 8.74 -15.61
N VAL A 58 -4.75 9.51 -16.67
CA VAL A 58 -3.72 9.24 -17.71
C VAL A 58 -2.29 9.34 -17.16
N PHE A 59 -2.11 9.25 -15.84
CA PHE A 59 -0.85 9.44 -15.13
C PHE A 59 -0.13 8.09 -14.98
N GLN A 60 0.40 7.63 -16.10
CA GLN A 60 1.58 6.76 -16.13
C GLN A 60 2.76 7.59 -15.58
N LEU A 61 3.64 7.01 -14.76
CA LEU A 61 4.80 7.66 -14.10
C LEU A 61 4.58 8.10 -12.63
N LEU A 62 4.04 7.18 -11.83
CA LEU A 62 4.65 6.76 -10.57
C LEU A 62 4.64 5.22 -10.59
#